data_AF-A0A7Z9WPL1-F1
#
_entry.id   AF-A0A7Z9WPL1-F1
#
_cell.length_a   1.000
_cell.length_b   1.000
_cell.length_c   1.000
_cell.angle_alpha   90.00
_cell.angle_beta   90.00
_cell.angle_gamma   90.00
#
_symmetry.space_group_name_H-M   'P 1'
#
loop_
_entity.id
_entity.type
_entity.pdbx_description
1 polymer ?
#
loop_
_entity_poly.entity_id
_entity_poly.type
_entity_poly.pdbx_seq_one_letter_code
_entity_poly.pdbx_strand_id
1 'polypeptide(L)'
;FGLDIVAITIRENISVWRNRWTAIAYTGGKIYDDITYELEIVDRVGGGDSFTAGFLYGYLTGDVGKGVKYGNALAALKHSIPGDLNWSTLEEVEALIKAGGKAGRIRR
;
A
#
# COMPACT_ATOMS: atom_id res chain seq x y z
N PHE A 1 0.40 -4.93 -25.49
CA PHE A 1 0.34 -3.73 -24.63
C PHE A 1 1.77 -3.26 -24.40
N GLY A 2 2.11 -2.00 -24.69
CA GLY A 2 3.44 -1.42 -24.45
C GLY A 2 3.50 -0.74 -23.10
N LEU A 3 3.36 -1.51 -22.01
CA LEU A 3 3.36 -0.99 -20.65
C LEU A 3 4.78 -1.09 -20.07
N ASP A 4 5.32 0.02 -19.57
CA ASP A 4 6.67 0.06 -18.99
C ASP A 4 6.72 -0.56 -17.58
N ILE A 5 5.64 -0.40 -16.82
CA ILE A 5 5.50 -0.86 -15.44
C ILE A 5 4.11 -1.45 -15.24
N VAL A 6 4.03 -2.61 -14.61
CA VAL A 6 2.78 -3.24 -14.16
C VAL A 6 2.80 -3.34 -12.65
N ALA A 7 1.94 -2.59 -11.97
CA ALA A 7 1.77 -2.66 -10.52
C ALA A 7 0.54 -3.49 -10.15
N ILE A 8 0.66 -4.36 -9.16
CA ILE A 8 -0.36 -5.35 -8.77
C ILE A 8 -0.53 -5.31 -7.26
N THR A 9 -1.76 -5.05 -6.80
CA THR A 9 -2.14 -5.22 -5.40
C THR A 9 -2.58 -6.65 -5.15
N ILE A 10 -2.13 -7.25 -4.06
CA ILE A 10 -2.47 -8.61 -3.66
C ILE A 10 -3.19 -8.53 -2.31
N ARG A 11 -4.46 -8.94 -2.30
CA ARG A 11 -5.31 -8.97 -1.11
C ARG A 11 -5.74 -10.39 -0.81
N GLU A 12 -5.41 -10.87 0.38
CA GLU A 12 -5.93 -12.11 0.95
C GLU A 12 -7.02 -11.76 1.98
N ASN A 13 -8.25 -12.24 1.76
CA ASN A 13 -9.36 -11.97 2.67
C ASN A 13 -9.47 -13.10 3.70
N ILE A 14 -9.08 -12.84 4.96
CA ILE A 14 -9.18 -13.81 6.04
C ILE A 14 -10.61 -13.79 6.62
N SER A 15 -11.18 -12.59 6.77
CA SER A 15 -12.59 -12.36 7.11
C SER A 15 -13.02 -10.97 6.65
N VAL A 16 -14.29 -10.61 6.86
CA VAL A 16 -14.78 -9.23 6.59
C VAL A 16 -13.94 -8.18 7.32
N TRP A 17 -13.47 -8.50 8.53
CA TRP A 17 -12.76 -7.58 9.42
C TRP A 17 -11.25 -7.68 9.35
N ARG A 18 -10.70 -8.73 8.73
CA ARG A 18 -9.26 -9.00 8.71
C ARG A 18 -8.80 -9.41 7.33
N ASN A 19 -7.84 -8.66 6.79
CA ASN A 19 -7.20 -8.97 5.52
C ASN A 19 -5.69 -8.94 5.65
N ARG A 20 -5.03 -9.55 4.67
CA ARG A 20 -3.63 -9.32 4.36
C ARG A 20 -3.53 -8.54 3.07
N TRP A 21 -2.63 -7.56 3.06
CA TRP A 21 -2.44 -6.67 1.93
C TRP A 21 -0.96 -6.53 1.63
N THR A 22 -0.60 -6.72 0.37
CA THR A 22 0.74 -6.42 -0.16
C THR A 22 0.62 -5.95 -1.61
N ALA A 23 1.73 -5.57 -2.21
CA ALA A 23 1.78 -5.20 -3.61
C ALA A 23 3.12 -5.55 -4.23
N ILE A 24 3.12 -5.73 -5.55
CA ILE A 24 4.31 -5.90 -6.36
C ILE A 24 4.27 -4.96 -7.56
N ALA A 25 5.44 -4.70 -8.15
CA ALA A 25 5.56 -4.11 -9.47
C ALA A 25 6.52 -4.93 -10.34
N TYR A 26 6.19 -5.08 -11.62
CA TYR A 26 7.03 -5.72 -12.62
C TYR A 26 7.45 -4.71 -13.69
N THR A 27 8.74 -4.61 -13.93
CA THR A 27 9.32 -3.79 -15.00
C THR A 27 10.70 -4.34 -15.40
N GLY A 28 11.03 -4.29 -16.69
CA GLY A 28 12.36 -4.66 -17.19
C GLY A 28 12.84 -6.07 -16.79
N GLY A 29 11.94 -7.04 -16.67
CA GLY A 29 12.30 -8.41 -16.24
C GLY A 29 12.46 -8.60 -14.72
N LYS A 30 12.26 -7.55 -13.92
CA LYS A 30 12.45 -7.56 -12.46
C LYS A 30 11.13 -7.35 -11.72
N ILE A 31 10.96 -8.10 -10.63
CA ILE A 31 9.89 -7.91 -9.66
C ILE A 31 10.42 -7.06 -8.50
N TYR A 32 9.59 -6.10 -8.08
CA TYR A 32 9.75 -5.29 -6.88
C TYR A 32 8.59 -5.63 -5.96
N ASP A 33 8.88 -6.13 -4.77
CA ASP A 33 7.91 -6.49 -3.74
C ASP A 33 8.15 -5.71 -2.45
N ASP A 34 7.21 -5.83 -1.52
CA ASP A 34 7.28 -5.26 -0.19
C ASP A 34 6.61 -6.19 0.83
N ILE A 35 6.69 -5.83 2.11
CA ILE A 35 6.09 -6.60 3.19
C ILE A 35 4.57 -6.81 3.00
N THR A 36 4.03 -7.80 3.71
CA THR A 36 2.58 -7.98 3.84
C THR A 36 2.08 -7.36 5.14
N TYR A 37 1.11 -6.46 5.03
CA TYR A 37 0.43 -5.87 6.19
C TYR A 37 -0.75 -6.75 6.61
N GLU A 38 -0.85 -7.00 7.92
CA GLU A 38 -2.07 -7.53 8.51
C GLU A 38 -2.98 -6.37 8.92
N LEU A 39 -4.18 -6.34 8.33
CA LEU A 39 -5.11 -5.22 8.42
C LEU A 39 -6.35 -5.60 9.23
N GLU A 40 -6.76 -4.70 10.12
CA GLU A 40 -8.09 -4.68 10.71
C GLU A 40 -8.91 -3.62 9.98
N ILE A 41 -10.02 -4.03 9.38
CA ILE A 41 -10.74 -3.22 8.39
C ILE A 41 -11.78 -2.33 9.09
N VAL A 42 -11.64 -1.02 8.90
CA VAL A 42 -12.70 -0.02 9.14
C VAL A 42 -13.50 0.17 7.86
N ASP A 43 -12.83 0.47 6.75
CA ASP A 43 -13.43 0.56 5.43
C ASP A 43 -12.38 0.25 4.36
N ARG A 44 -12.75 -0.57 3.37
CA ARG A 44 -11.88 -1.05 2.29
C ARG A 44 -12.00 -0.25 1.00
N VAL A 45 -13.00 0.61 0.89
CA VAL A 45 -13.21 1.48 -0.28
C VAL A 45 -12.03 2.45 -0.38
N GLY A 46 -11.59 2.76 -1.60
CA GLY A 46 -10.42 3.62 -1.88
C GLY A 46 -9.04 2.99 -1.70
N GLY A 47 -8.93 1.69 -1.34
CA GLY A 47 -7.64 1.03 -1.11
C GLY A 47 -6.74 0.95 -2.37
N GLY A 48 -7.34 0.69 -3.54
CA GLY A 48 -6.62 0.65 -4.82
C GLY A 48 -6.17 2.03 -5.29
N ASP A 49 -7.02 3.04 -5.12
CA ASP A 49 -6.70 4.43 -5.47
C ASP A 49 -5.60 4.97 -4.55
N SER A 50 -5.66 4.62 -3.26
CA SER A 50 -4.59 4.92 -2.29
C SER A 50 -3.27 4.25 -2.67
N PHE A 51 -3.30 2.98 -3.09
CA PHE A 51 -2.10 2.32 -3.61
C PHE A 51 -1.53 3.08 -4.81
N THR A 52 -2.38 3.45 -5.76
CA THR A 52 -1.97 4.15 -6.98
C THR A 52 -1.35 5.51 -6.66
N ALA A 53 -1.98 6.30 -5.78
CA ALA A 53 -1.45 7.59 -5.34
C ALA A 53 -0.08 7.45 -4.66
N GLY A 54 0.06 6.49 -3.73
CA GLY A 54 1.32 6.24 -3.04
C GLY A 54 2.41 5.71 -3.98
N PHE A 55 2.03 4.85 -4.93
CA PHE A 55 2.94 4.33 -5.95
C PHE A 55 3.49 5.43 -6.83
N LEU A 56 2.61 6.29 -7.36
CA LEU A 56 3.03 7.44 -8.17
C LEU A 56 3.92 8.39 -7.38
N TYR A 57 3.57 8.71 -6.12
CA TYR A 57 4.43 9.53 -5.27
C TYR A 57 5.83 8.92 -5.10
N GLY A 58 5.91 7.64 -4.70
CA GLY A 58 7.18 6.97 -4.47
C GLY A 58 8.02 6.83 -5.74
N TYR A 59 7.37 6.53 -6.87
CA TYR A 59 8.01 6.42 -8.17
C TYR A 59 8.56 7.77 -8.66
N LEU A 60 7.74 8.82 -8.62
CA LEU A 60 8.13 10.16 -9.09
C LEU A 60 9.18 10.82 -8.19
N THR A 61 9.27 10.43 -6.91
CA THR A 61 10.27 10.95 -5.96
C THR A 61 11.44 9.99 -5.71
N GLY A 62 11.57 8.94 -6.51
CA GLY A 62 12.58 7.91 -6.30
C GLY A 62 12.59 6.89 -7.42
N ASP A 63 12.21 5.66 -7.09
CA ASP A 63 12.25 4.52 -8.01
C ASP A 63 11.01 3.62 -7.84
N VAL A 64 10.92 2.58 -8.67
CA VAL A 64 9.80 1.62 -8.65
C VAL A 64 9.67 0.92 -7.30
N GLY A 65 10.77 0.59 -6.64
CA GLY A 65 10.74 -0.03 -5.31
C GLY A 65 10.21 0.92 -4.24
N LYS A 66 10.59 2.20 -4.31
CA LYS A 66 9.99 3.25 -3.48
C LYS A 66 8.50 3.41 -3.79
N GLY A 67 8.11 3.34 -5.05
CA GLY A 67 6.71 3.29 -5.49
C GLY A 67 5.93 2.16 -4.80
N VAL A 68 6.42 0.92 -4.87
CA VAL A 68 5.76 -0.23 -4.22
C VAL A 68 5.60 0.01 -2.72
N LYS A 69 6.66 0.44 -2.02
CA LYS A 69 6.61 0.70 -0.57
C LYS A 69 5.61 1.77 -0.17
N TYR A 70 5.61 2.92 -0.84
CA TYR A 70 4.69 4.01 -0.53
C TYR A 70 3.24 3.67 -0.90
N GLY A 71 3.02 3.01 -2.04
CA GLY A 71 1.69 2.53 -2.43
C GLY A 71 1.14 1.51 -1.42
N ASN A 72 1.97 0.53 -1.04
CA ASN A 72 1.57 -0.52 -0.11
C ASN A 72 1.22 0.04 1.28
N ALA A 73 2.07 0.93 1.83
CA ALA A 73 1.84 1.57 3.12
C ALA A 73 0.62 2.50 3.11
N LEU A 74 0.45 3.34 2.08
CA LEU A 74 -0.68 4.26 1.99
C LEU A 74 -2.01 3.50 1.86
N ALA A 75 -2.04 2.43 1.07
CA ALA A 75 -3.20 1.55 0.97
C ALA A 75 -3.49 0.82 2.30
N ALA A 76 -2.46 0.37 3.03
CA ALA A 76 -2.64 -0.24 4.35
C ALA A 76 -3.31 0.75 5.32
N LEU A 77 -2.84 2.01 5.36
CA LEU A 77 -3.46 3.07 6.17
C LEU A 77 -4.91 3.33 5.76
N LYS A 78 -5.23 3.32 4.45
CA LYS A 78 -6.59 3.55 3.96
C LYS A 78 -7.62 2.62 4.59
N HIS A 79 -7.24 1.37 4.84
CA HIS A 79 -8.14 0.38 5.41
C HIS A 79 -8.57 0.69 6.85
N SER A 80 -7.88 1.61 7.52
CA SER A 80 -8.22 2.13 8.87
C SER A 80 -9.05 3.42 8.85
N ILE A 81 -9.41 3.94 7.67
CA ILE A 81 -10.08 5.24 7.49
C ILE A 81 -11.48 5.02 6.89
N PRO A 82 -12.55 5.54 7.51
CA PRO A 82 -13.89 5.44 6.95
C PRO A 82 -14.07 6.30 5.69
N GLY A 83 -14.87 5.82 4.75
CA GLY A 83 -15.14 6.52 3.49
C GLY A 83 -14.07 6.25 2.42
N ASP A 84 -14.15 6.95 1.30
CA ASP A 84 -13.32 6.66 0.11
C ASP A 84 -11.95 7.35 0.14
N LEU A 85 -11.88 8.57 0.68
CA LEU A 85 -10.65 9.38 0.67
C LEU A 85 -9.65 8.94 1.73
N ASN A 86 -8.38 8.91 1.34
CA ASN A 86 -7.27 8.76 2.26
C ASN A 86 -6.75 10.13 2.70
N TRP A 87 -6.87 10.41 4.00
CA TRP A 87 -6.37 11.63 4.64
C TRP A 87 -5.15 11.36 5.55
N SER A 88 -4.34 10.37 5.21
CA SER A 88 -3.07 10.14 5.90
C SER A 88 -2.01 11.16 5.49
N THR A 89 -1.14 11.50 6.44
CA THR A 89 -0.02 12.42 6.17
C THR A 89 1.20 11.66 5.64
N LEU A 90 2.14 12.39 5.04
CA LEU A 90 3.40 11.81 4.57
C LEU A 90 4.18 11.17 5.73
N GLU A 91 4.18 11.83 6.89
CA GLU A 91 4.87 11.37 8.09
C GLU A 91 4.28 10.04 8.60
N GLU A 92 2.96 9.85 8.54
CA GLU A 92 2.31 8.58 8.92
C GLU A 92 2.72 7.44 7.97
N VAL A 93 2.78 7.71 6.66
CA VAL A 93 3.21 6.73 5.66
C VAL A 93 4.66 6.32 5.90
N GLU A 94 5.55 7.29 6.09
CA GLU A 94 6.97 7.02 6.33
C GLU A 94 7.22 6.32 7.66
N ALA A 95 6.47 6.67 8.70
CA ALA A 95 6.51 5.97 9.98
C ALA A 95 6.10 4.50 9.83
N LEU A 96 5.05 4.21 9.06
CA LEU A 96 4.60 2.83 8.81
C LEU A 96 5.62 2.02 8.01
N ILE A 97 6.24 2.62 6.98
CA ILE A 97 7.32 1.99 6.20
C ILE A 97 8.51 1.68 7.10
N LYS A 98 8.94 2.65 7.93
CA LYS A 98 10.06 2.47 8.87
C LYS A 98 9.79 1.40 9.92
N ALA A 99 8.55 1.28 10.37
CA ALA A 99 8.14 0.25 11.33
C ALA A 99 8.15 -1.17 10.74
N GLY A 100 8.25 -1.34 9.42
CA GLY A 100 8.34 -2.63 8.75
C GLY A 100 7.13 -3.54 9.04
N GLY A 101 5.93 -2.95 9.14
CA GLY A 101 4.68 -3.70 9.41
C GLY A 101 4.55 -4.22 10.84
N LYS A 102 5.52 -3.97 11.74
CA LYS A 102 5.43 -4.31 13.17
C LYS A 102 4.52 -3.38 13.97
N ALA A 103 3.85 -2.43 13.32
CA ALA A 103 2.71 -1.74 13.89
C ALA A 103 1.54 -2.75 13.96
N GLY A 104 1.65 -3.71 14.88
CA GLY A 104 0.57 -4.61 15.24
C GLY A 104 -0.62 -3.73 15.57
N ARG A 105 -1.60 -3.73 14.65
CA ARG A 105 -2.71 -2.78 14.59
C ARG A 105 -2.25 -1.38 14.14
N ILE A 106 -2.61 -1.01 12.91
CA ILE A 106 -2.61 0.40 12.47
C ILE A 106 -3.59 1.13 13.40
N ARG A 107 -3.05 1.79 14.42
CA ARG A 107 -3.78 2.63 15.36
C ARG A 107 -3.41 4.07 15.04
N ARG A 108 -4.42 4.87 14.70
CA ARG A 108 -4.35 6.32 14.80
C ARG A 108 -4.51 6.73 16.25
#